data_AF-A0A7T5CIM7-F1
#
_entry.id   AF-A0A7T5CIM7-F1
#
_cell.length_a   1.000
_cell.length_b   1.000
_cell.length_c   1.000
_cell.angle_alpha   90.00
_cell.angle_beta   90.00
_cell.angle_gamma   90.00
#
_symmetry.space_group_name_H-M   'P 1'
#
loop_
_entity.id
_entity.type
_entity.pdbx_description
1 polymer ?
#
loop_
_entity_poly.entity_id
_entity_poly.type
_entity_poly.pdbx_seq_one_letter_code
_entity_poly.pdbx_strand_id
1 'polypeptide(L)'
;MLDNITTGSTINIKVVKQPTSEAARKTLVRLLSKDADAVADNKRLKDTRKANYNPQPRGGRLYSGRMVKIRNVKGNLGEAGTIKATYDVIKDLGSVAKFLEISAA
;
A
#
# COMPACT_ATOMS: atom_id res chain seq x y z
N MET A 1 -9.77 9.75 -19.06
CA MET A 1 -9.83 8.57 -18.16
C MET A 1 -9.96 9.00 -16.70
N LEU A 2 -9.09 9.90 -16.19
CA LEU A 2 -9.18 10.42 -14.82
C LEU A 2 -10.31 11.43 -14.59
N ASP A 3 -10.70 12.18 -15.62
CA ASP A 3 -11.68 13.27 -15.52
C ASP A 3 -13.11 12.78 -15.24
N ASN A 4 -13.36 11.47 -15.37
CA ASN A 4 -14.65 10.84 -15.11
C ASN A 4 -14.74 10.19 -13.72
N ILE A 5 -13.70 10.30 -12.89
CA ILE A 5 -13.72 9.73 -11.54
C ILE A 5 -14.30 10.75 -10.57
N THR A 6 -15.55 10.52 -10.17
CA THR A 6 -16.21 11.35 -9.14
C THR A 6 -15.50 11.19 -7.81
N THR A 7 -15.15 12.30 -7.16
CA THR A 7 -14.57 12.28 -5.82
C THR A 7 -15.49 11.58 -4.82
N GLY A 8 -14.92 10.71 -3.99
CA GLY A 8 -15.65 9.93 -2.99
C GLY A 8 -16.21 8.60 -3.51
N SER A 9 -16.17 8.35 -4.83
CA SER A 9 -16.52 7.05 -5.40
C SER A 9 -15.50 5.97 -5.05
N THR A 10 -15.92 4.72 -5.13
CA THR A 10 -15.05 3.55 -5.00
C THR A 10 -14.62 3.11 -6.39
N ILE A 11 -13.33 2.85 -6.58
CA ILE A 11 -12.76 2.41 -7.85
C ILE A 11 -11.89 1.19 -7.64
N ASN A 12 -11.85 0.33 -8.66
CA ASN A 12 -10.96 -0.81 -8.71
C ASN A 12 -9.73 -0.43 -9.53
N ILE A 13 -8.55 -0.73 -8.99
CA ILE A 13 -7.27 -0.48 -9.65
C ILE A 13 -6.51 -1.78 -9.84
N LYS A 14 -5.91 -1.95 -11.01
CA LYS A 14 -5.04 -3.09 -11.34
C LYS A 14 -3.75 -2.61 -11.97
N VAL A 15 -2.63 -3.13 -11.49
CA VAL A 15 -1.31 -2.88 -12.08
C VAL A 15 -1.15 -3.76 -13.31
N VAL A 16 -1.20 -3.16 -14.50
CA VAL A 16 -1.13 -3.86 -15.80
C VAL A 16 0.21 -3.77 -16.48
N LYS A 17 1.08 -2.85 -16.04
CA LYS A 17 2.45 -2.74 -16.54
C LYS A 17 3.43 -2.63 -15.38
N GLN A 18 4.61 -3.23 -15.57
CA GLN A 18 5.67 -3.15 -14.59
C GLN A 18 6.14 -1.69 -14.42
N PRO A 19 6.20 -1.16 -13.19
CA PRO A 19 6.71 0.19 -12.95
C PRO A 19 8.19 0.27 -13.36
N THR A 20 8.52 1.28 -14.16
CA THR A 20 9.90 1.50 -14.64
C THR A 20 10.78 2.29 -13.68
N SER A 21 10.18 2.92 -12.66
CA SER A 21 10.91 3.75 -11.69
C SER A 21 10.50 3.46 -10.24
N GLU A 22 11.44 3.71 -9.32
CA GLU A 22 11.20 3.54 -7.89
C GLU A 22 10.15 4.50 -7.35
N ALA A 23 10.07 5.70 -7.92
CA ALA A 23 9.03 6.65 -7.58
C ALA A 23 7.64 6.11 -7.95
N ALA A 24 7.48 5.56 -9.16
CA ALA A 24 6.23 4.97 -9.59
C ALA A 24 5.84 3.77 -8.71
N ARG A 25 6.78 2.87 -8.41
CA ARG A 25 6.51 1.73 -7.52
C ARG A 25 6.06 2.18 -6.14
N LYS A 26 6.72 3.19 -5.55
CA LYS A 26 6.31 3.74 -4.24
C LYS A 26 4.90 4.33 -4.28
N THR A 27 4.52 4.99 -5.37
CA THR A 27 3.16 5.51 -5.57
C THR A 27 2.13 4.39 -5.68
N LEU A 28 2.43 3.34 -6.46
CA LEU A 28 1.56 2.16 -6.56
C LEU A 28 1.37 1.47 -5.22
N VAL A 29 2.46 1.24 -4.47
CA VAL A 29 2.38 0.66 -3.12
C VAL A 29 1.52 1.52 -2.20
N ARG A 30 1.66 2.85 -2.26
CA ARG A 30 0.87 3.78 -1.44
C ARG A 30 -0.61 3.73 -1.79
N LEU A 31 -0.96 3.65 -3.08
CA LEU A 31 -2.36 3.52 -3.53
C LEU A 31 -2.95 2.18 -3.06
N LEU A 32 -2.31 1.07 -3.39
CA LEU A 32 -2.76 -0.27 -3.04
C LEU A 32 -2.79 -0.51 -1.52
N SER A 33 -1.96 0.19 -0.73
CA SER A 33 -2.01 0.11 0.74
C SER A 33 -3.25 0.75 1.36
N LYS A 34 -4.08 1.48 0.59
CA LYS A 34 -5.35 2.07 1.05
C LYS A 34 -6.52 1.10 0.95
N ASP A 35 -6.33 -0.02 0.26
CA ASP A 35 -7.32 -1.09 0.17
C ASP A 35 -7.65 -1.66 1.57
N ALA A 36 -8.91 -2.02 1.78
CA ALA A 36 -9.40 -2.44 3.09
C ALA A 36 -8.67 -3.69 3.60
N ASP A 37 -8.43 -4.67 2.71
CA ASP A 37 -7.73 -5.91 3.05
C ASP A 37 -6.26 -5.62 3.33
N ALA A 38 -5.64 -4.77 2.52
CA ALA A 38 -4.27 -4.33 2.75
C ALA A 38 -4.09 -3.59 4.10
N VAL A 39 -5.08 -2.82 4.53
CA VAL A 39 -5.09 -2.16 5.85
C VAL A 39 -5.27 -3.19 6.97
N ALA A 40 -6.21 -4.12 6.82
CA ALA A 40 -6.47 -5.18 7.79
C ALA A 40 -5.23 -6.07 8.01
N ASP A 41 -4.56 -6.46 6.93
CA ASP A 41 -3.33 -7.25 7.00
C ASP A 41 -2.17 -6.48 7.64
N ASN A 42 -2.01 -5.19 7.32
CA ASN A 42 -0.99 -4.38 7.98
C ASN A 42 -1.25 -4.26 9.49
N LYS A 43 -2.52 -4.18 9.90
CA LYS A 43 -2.90 -4.17 11.32
C LYS A 43 -2.55 -5.50 11.99
N ARG A 44 -2.94 -6.63 11.38
CA ARG A 44 -2.59 -7.98 11.85
C ARG A 44 -1.08 -8.14 12.02
N LEU A 45 -0.30 -7.77 11.00
CA LEU A 45 1.17 -7.82 11.05
C LEU A 45 1.77 -6.91 12.13
N LYS A 46 1.18 -5.73 12.38
CA LYS A 46 1.60 -4.84 13.47
C LYS A 46 1.37 -5.51 14.83
N ASP A 47 0.21 -6.13 15.02
CA ASP A 47 -0.15 -6.78 16.28
C ASP A 47 0.74 -8.00 16.54
N THR A 48 1.04 -8.82 15.52
CA THR A 48 2.03 -9.90 15.62
C THR A 48 3.40 -9.40 16.05
N ARG A 49 3.90 -8.29 15.49
CA ARG A 49 5.20 -7.72 15.89
C ARG A 49 5.20 -7.19 17.31
N LYS A 50 4.07 -6.69 17.80
CA LYS A 50 3.91 -6.22 19.18
C LYS A 50 3.89 -7.40 20.15
N ALA A 51 3.17 -8.46 19.82
CA ALA A 51 3.09 -9.67 20.64
C ALA A 51 4.45 -10.38 20.76
N ASN A 52 5.24 -10.38 19.68
CA ASN A 52 6.57 -10.99 19.63
C ASN A 52 7.69 -9.99 19.95
N TYR A 53 7.40 -8.92 20.68
CA TYR A 53 8.43 -7.99 21.12
C TYR A 53 9.31 -8.65 22.18
N ASN A 54 10.58 -8.90 21.84
CA ASN A 54 11.51 -9.62 22.70
C ASN A 54 12.74 -8.76 23.01
N PRO A 55 12.67 -7.85 24.01
CA PRO A 55 13.82 -7.04 24.39
C PRO A 55 14.89 -7.91 25.05
N GLN A 56 16.15 -7.69 24.67
CA GLN A 56 17.29 -8.46 25.18
C GLN A 56 18.22 -7.56 26.01
N PRO A 57 18.63 -7.97 27.21
CA PRO A 57 19.56 -7.20 28.03
C PRO A 57 20.97 -7.25 27.44
N ARG A 58 21.66 -6.11 27.43
CA ARG A 58 23.08 -5.99 27.07
C ARG A 58 23.71 -4.83 27.84
N GLY A 59 24.74 -5.09 28.65
CA GLY A 59 25.44 -4.07 29.43
C GLY A 59 24.51 -3.26 30.36
N GLY A 60 23.56 -3.92 31.02
CA GLY A 60 22.60 -3.27 31.93
C GLY A 60 21.48 -2.47 31.25
N ARG A 61 21.39 -2.49 29.92
CA ARG A 61 20.32 -1.83 29.14
C ARG A 61 19.50 -2.84 28.35
N LEU A 62 18.20 -2.60 28.19
CA LEU A 62 17.33 -3.39 27.32
C LEU A 62 17.40 -2.86 25.88
N TYR A 63 17.74 -3.72 24.93
CA TYR A 63 17.74 -3.41 23.51
C TYR A 63 16.50 -3.99 22.84
N SER A 64 15.89 -3.21 21.92
CA SER A 64 14.66 -3.62 21.26
C SER A 64 14.89 -4.74 20.24
N GLY A 65 14.41 -5.95 20.53
CA GLY A 65 14.33 -7.05 19.56
C GLY A 65 12.99 -7.03 18.82
N ARG A 66 12.81 -6.07 17.91
CA ARG A 66 11.58 -5.99 17.09
C ARG A 66 11.72 -6.82 15.82
N MET A 67 10.71 -7.63 15.53
CA MET A 67 10.58 -8.31 14.24
C MET A 67 10.55 -7.30 13.07
N VAL A 68 11.13 -7.69 11.94
CA VAL A 68 11.14 -6.90 10.70
C VAL A 68 9.71 -6.73 10.18
N LYS A 69 9.38 -5.52 9.69
CA LYS A 69 8.08 -5.26 9.08
C LYS A 69 8.00 -5.95 7.71
N ILE A 70 7.06 -6.86 7.55
CA ILE A 70 6.67 -7.40 6.25
C ILE A 70 5.79 -6.36 5.54
N ARG A 71 6.08 -6.10 4.26
CA ARG A 71 5.23 -5.28 3.38
C ARG A 71 4.30 -6.21 2.62
N ASN A 72 3.00 -6.10 2.88
CA ASN A 72 1.97 -6.91 2.24
C ASN A 72 1.73 -6.51 0.77
N VAL A 73 1.99 -5.25 0.42
CA VAL A 73 1.86 -4.72 -0.94
C VAL A 73 3.24 -4.35 -1.49
N LYS A 74 3.52 -4.72 -2.74
CA LYS A 74 4.81 -4.46 -3.39
C LYS A 74 4.68 -3.59 -4.65
N GLY A 75 3.48 -3.42 -5.20
CA GLY A 75 3.22 -2.68 -6.43
C GLY A 75 3.74 -3.41 -7.66
N ASN A 76 3.70 -4.74 -7.64
CA ASN A 76 4.11 -5.58 -8.76
C ASN A 76 3.02 -5.71 -9.81
N LEU A 77 3.40 -6.14 -11.02
CA LEU A 77 2.46 -6.50 -12.07
C LEU A 77 1.42 -7.52 -11.55
N GLY A 78 0.15 -7.27 -11.86
CA GLY A 78 -0.97 -8.12 -11.49
C GLY A 78 -1.58 -7.82 -10.12
N GLU A 79 -0.93 -7.01 -9.27
CA GLU A 79 -1.55 -6.56 -8.02
C GLU A 79 -2.76 -5.67 -8.32
N ALA A 80 -3.84 -5.90 -7.58
CA ALA A 80 -5.08 -5.15 -7.69
C ALA A 80 -5.61 -4.80 -6.30
N GLY A 81 -6.50 -3.82 -6.24
CA GLY A 81 -7.16 -3.42 -5.00
C GLY A 81 -8.28 -2.42 -5.25
N THR A 82 -9.08 -2.21 -4.22
CA THR A 82 -10.25 -1.34 -4.26
C THR A 82 -10.00 -0.14 -3.35
N ILE A 83 -10.12 1.08 -3.91
CA ILE A 83 -9.79 2.31 -3.18
C ILE A 83 -10.88 3.37 -3.35
N LYS A 84 -11.00 4.24 -2.35
CA LYS A 84 -11.82 5.44 -2.47
C LYS A 84 -11.07 6.52 -3.24
N ALA A 85 -11.72 7.09 -4.24
CA ALA A 85 -11.21 8.18 -5.05
C ALA A 85 -11.28 9.52 -4.28
N THR A 86 -10.36 9.74 -3.34
CA THR A 86 -10.16 11.06 -2.72
C THR A 86 -9.30 11.95 -3.60
N TYR A 87 -9.27 13.26 -3.33
CA TYR A 87 -8.49 14.23 -4.11
C TYR A 87 -7.01 13.83 -4.24
N ASP A 88 -6.37 13.45 -3.13
CA ASP A 88 -4.97 12.98 -3.13
C ASP A 88 -4.78 11.72 -3.97
N VAL A 89 -5.75 10.80 -3.92
CA VAL A 89 -5.73 9.57 -4.70
C VAL A 89 -5.81 9.87 -6.19
N ILE A 90 -6.69 10.79 -6.60
CA ILE A 90 -6.84 11.19 -8.00
C ILE A 90 -5.54 11.80 -8.52
N LYS A 91 -4.89 12.68 -7.73
CA LYS A 91 -3.59 13.25 -8.08
C LYS A 91 -2.52 12.17 -8.24
N ASP A 92 -2.47 11.21 -7.32
CA ASP A 92 -1.54 10.08 -7.36
C ASP A 92 -1.77 9.20 -8.59
N LEU A 93 -3.04 8.88 -8.91
CA LEU A 93 -3.42 8.12 -10.08
C LEU A 93 -2.98 8.82 -11.38
N GLY A 94 -3.05 10.15 -11.45
CA GLY A 94 -2.48 10.93 -12.54
C GLY A 94 -1.00 10.63 -12.81
N SER A 95 -0.21 10.51 -11.75
CA SER A 95 1.23 10.23 -11.87
C SER A 95 1.55 8.80 -12.34
N VAL A 96 0.67 7.83 -12.10
CA VAL A 96 0.90 6.41 -12.41
C VAL A 96 -0.09 5.82 -13.42
N ALA A 97 -0.92 6.64 -14.05
CA ALA A 97 -1.98 6.23 -14.97
C ALA A 97 -1.49 5.28 -16.08
N LYS A 98 -0.26 5.49 -16.57
CA LYS A 98 0.34 4.64 -17.61
C LYS A 98 0.59 3.18 -17.20
N PHE A 99 0.59 2.88 -15.89
CA PHE A 99 0.84 1.55 -15.33
C PHE A 99 -0.43 0.87 -14.82
N LEU A 100 -1.55 1.59 -14.78
CA LEU A 100 -2.77 1.16 -14.14
C LEU A 100 -3.90 1.00 -15.15
N GLU A 101 -4.73 0.02 -14.87
CA GLU A 101 -6.09 -0.08 -15.39
C GLU A 101 -7.03 0.29 -14.25
N ILE A 102 -7.99 1.17 -14.53
CA ILE A 102 -8.96 1.67 -13.57
C ILE A 102 -10.34 1.29 -14.07
N SER A 103 -11.12 0.60 -13.23
CA SER A 103 -12.52 0.29 -13.48
C SER A 103 -13.41 0.87 -12.38
N ALA A 104 -14.65 1.21 -12.74
CA ALA A 104 -15.67 1.52 -11.74
C ALA A 104 -15.90 0.27 -10.88
N ALA A 105 -16.02 0.47 -9.57
CA ALA A 105 -16.31 -0.62 -8.64
C ALA A 105 -17.77 -1.07 -8.70
#